data_AF-A0A7S2FRV3-F1
#
_entry.id   AF-A0A7S2FRV3-F1
#
_cell.length_a   1.000
_cell.length_b   1.000
_cell.length_c   1.000
_cell.angle_alpha   90.00
_cell.angle_beta   90.00
_cell.angle_gamma   90.00
#
_symmetry.space_group_name_H-M   'P 1'
#
loop_
_entity.id
_entity.type
_entity.pdbx_description
1 polymer ?
#
loop_
_entity_poly.entity_id
_entity_poly.type
_entity_poly.pdbx_seq_one_letter_code
_entity_poly.pdbx_strand_id
1 'polypeptide(L)'
;QETRSLACDAAGVGGSAARRDAGQRRYLWGFPLLCWSMVACQAVAIAMNMSLTPLAHQVAHGSYDLAQELLLVKLLADFVGRSLFLLLIPCPKGGIGFHSNSVSVHAVAVWLLELCRLPFWALVYLWASGSEVASVLAHSGVLLWLVWLPLISTGALSSSWCFVVAVTAAPEAKRPEVNLLMSFSVYAGFAIGLLIALLSV
;
A
#
# COMPACT_ATOMS: atom_id res chain seq x y z
N GLN A 1 32.53 7.16 36.07
CA GLN A 1 32.15 5.79 35.65
C GLN A 1 31.99 5.69 34.13
N GLU A 2 32.77 6.45 33.36
CA GLU A 2 33.13 6.15 31.97
C GLU A 2 34.37 5.25 32.02
N THR A 3 34.39 4.11 31.29
CA THR A 3 35.60 3.34 30.84
C THR A 3 35.35 1.86 30.46
N ARG A 4 34.15 1.42 30.02
CA ARG A 4 33.95 -0.02 29.69
C ARG A 4 33.24 -0.40 28.39
N SER A 5 33.10 0.47 27.39
CA SER A 5 32.51 0.06 26.09
C SER A 5 33.42 0.23 24.86
N LEU A 6 34.70 0.55 25.04
CA LEU A 6 35.66 0.72 23.95
C LEU A 6 36.39 -0.57 23.52
N ALA A 7 35.91 -1.76 23.92
CA ALA A 7 36.62 -3.02 23.73
C ALA A 7 36.05 -3.94 22.62
N CYS A 8 35.12 -3.48 21.78
CA CYS A 8 34.58 -4.28 20.67
C CYS A 8 35.13 -3.91 19.28
N ASP A 9 36.06 -2.94 19.19
CA ASP A 9 36.50 -2.39 17.89
C ASP A 9 37.84 -2.92 17.34
N ALA A 10 38.52 -3.86 18.00
CA ALA A 10 39.92 -4.19 17.64
C ALA A 10 40.17 -5.57 17.00
N ALA A 11 39.15 -6.39 16.71
CA ALA A 11 39.37 -7.73 16.12
C ALA A 11 38.49 -7.96 14.88
N GLY A 12 38.95 -7.53 13.70
CA GLY A 12 38.27 -7.80 12.42
C GLY A 12 38.61 -6.86 11.26
N VAL A 13 39.60 -5.97 11.44
CA VAL A 13 39.98 -4.94 10.47
C VAL A 13 40.90 -5.54 9.40
N GLY A 14 40.31 -6.10 8.35
CA GLY A 14 41.04 -6.52 7.15
C GLY A 14 40.15 -7.18 6.10
N GLY A 15 39.16 -7.98 6.52
CA GLY A 15 38.19 -8.62 5.64
C GLY A 15 36.82 -7.93 5.56
N SER A 16 36.56 -6.96 6.45
CA SER A 16 35.22 -6.37 6.63
C SER A 16 34.90 -5.20 5.69
N ALA A 17 35.90 -4.51 5.13
CA ALA A 17 35.65 -3.36 4.27
C ALA A 17 35.09 -3.78 2.90
N ALA A 18 35.67 -4.82 2.27
CA ALA A 18 35.18 -5.35 1.00
C ALA A 18 33.79 -6.02 1.10
N ARG A 19 33.47 -6.64 2.25
CA ARG A 19 32.11 -7.17 2.53
C ARG A 19 31.10 -6.07 2.86
N ARG A 20 31.50 -5.02 3.58
CA ARG A 20 30.67 -3.83 3.81
C ARG A 20 30.40 -3.12 2.49
N ASP A 21 31.42 -2.92 1.65
CA ASP A 21 31.27 -2.31 0.32
C ASP A 21 30.46 -3.17 -0.66
N ALA A 22 30.61 -4.49 -0.65
CA ALA A 22 29.81 -5.38 -1.50
C ALA A 22 28.34 -5.48 -1.02
N GLY A 23 28.10 -5.48 0.30
CA GLY A 23 26.78 -5.40 0.89
C GLY A 23 26.11 -4.04 0.63
N GLN A 24 26.87 -2.95 0.74
CA GLN A 24 26.42 -1.58 0.53
C GLN A 24 26.18 -1.29 -0.97
N ARG A 25 26.98 -1.87 -1.88
CA ARG A 25 26.72 -1.83 -3.32
C ARG A 25 25.47 -2.62 -3.71
N ARG A 26 25.24 -3.83 -3.18
CA ARG A 26 23.97 -4.55 -3.43
C ARG A 26 22.75 -3.79 -2.91
N TYR A 27 22.89 -3.08 -1.81
CA TYR A 27 21.86 -2.19 -1.27
C TYR A 27 21.56 -0.98 -2.17
N LEU A 28 22.60 -0.37 -2.77
CA LEU A 28 22.47 0.81 -3.62
C LEU A 28 21.71 0.56 -4.93
N TRP A 29 21.75 -0.66 -5.48
CA TRP A 29 21.03 -0.99 -6.72
C TRP A 29 19.60 -1.53 -6.47
N GLY A 30 19.38 -2.25 -5.37
CA GLY A 30 18.04 -2.77 -5.02
C GLY A 30 17.11 -1.75 -4.36
N PHE A 31 17.67 -0.79 -3.61
CA PHE A 31 16.89 0.22 -2.89
C PHE A 31 16.05 1.15 -3.80
N PRO A 32 16.60 1.72 -4.90
CA PRO A 32 15.81 2.57 -5.79
C PRO A 32 14.63 1.81 -6.40
N LEU A 33 14.86 0.57 -6.86
CA LEU A 33 13.82 -0.26 -7.46
C LEU A 33 12.70 -0.58 -6.45
N LEU A 34 13.07 -0.95 -5.23
CA LEU A 34 12.11 -1.19 -4.15
C LEU A 34 11.30 0.07 -3.81
N CYS A 35 11.98 1.22 -3.67
CA CYS A 35 11.33 2.48 -3.36
C CYS A 35 10.31 2.86 -4.44
N TRP A 36 10.72 2.86 -5.71
CA TRP A 36 9.82 3.13 -6.84
C TRP A 36 8.67 2.11 -6.94
N SER A 37 8.94 0.85 -6.61
CA SER A 37 7.91 -0.18 -6.56
C SER A 37 6.85 0.10 -5.48
N MET A 38 7.25 0.56 -4.28
CA MET A 38 6.32 0.94 -3.21
C MET A 38 5.56 2.24 -3.54
N VAL A 39 6.22 3.21 -4.19
CA VAL A 39 5.58 4.44 -4.71
C VAL A 39 4.48 4.08 -5.71
N ALA A 40 4.78 3.22 -6.68
CA ALA A 40 3.81 2.77 -7.67
C ALA A 40 2.65 2.00 -7.02
N CYS A 41 2.95 1.05 -6.13
CA CYS A 41 1.92 0.28 -5.43
C CYS A 41 1.01 1.16 -4.58
N GLN A 42 1.57 2.16 -3.86
CA GLN A 42 0.80 3.10 -3.09
C GLN A 42 -0.11 3.95 -3.98
N ALA A 43 0.41 4.47 -5.09
CA ALA A 43 -0.35 5.27 -6.04
C ALA A 43 -1.52 4.45 -6.63
N VAL A 44 -1.30 3.19 -6.99
CA VAL A 44 -2.34 2.27 -7.51
C VAL A 44 -3.42 2.02 -6.45
N ALA A 45 -3.01 1.66 -5.21
CA ALA A 45 -3.95 1.39 -4.14
C ALA A 45 -4.87 2.59 -3.84
N ILE A 46 -4.30 3.80 -3.85
CA ILE A 46 -5.04 5.06 -3.65
C ILE A 46 -5.92 5.35 -4.87
N ALA A 47 -5.42 5.18 -6.09
CA ALA A 47 -6.19 5.40 -7.30
C ALA A 47 -7.43 4.50 -7.35
N MET A 48 -7.27 3.21 -7.05
CA MET A 48 -8.38 2.26 -6.94
C MET A 48 -9.38 2.73 -5.89
N ASN A 49 -8.93 3.06 -4.67
CA ASN A 49 -9.84 3.52 -3.61
C ASN A 49 -10.56 4.82 -4.00
N MET A 50 -9.89 5.77 -4.65
CA MET A 50 -10.47 7.07 -5.02
C MET A 50 -11.46 6.97 -6.18
N SER A 51 -11.19 6.10 -7.17
CA SER A 51 -12.12 5.82 -8.27
C SER A 51 -13.49 5.30 -7.78
N LEU A 52 -13.55 4.65 -6.62
CA LEU A 52 -14.79 4.10 -6.06
C LEU A 52 -15.79 5.15 -5.56
N THR A 53 -15.37 6.37 -5.17
CA THR A 53 -16.31 7.42 -4.71
C THR A 53 -17.33 7.79 -5.79
N PRO A 54 -16.91 8.18 -7.01
CA PRO A 54 -17.85 8.49 -8.08
C PRO A 54 -18.57 7.25 -8.62
N LEU A 55 -17.91 6.08 -8.64
CA LEU A 55 -18.57 4.82 -9.00
C LEU A 55 -19.71 4.47 -8.02
N ALA A 56 -19.62 4.84 -6.74
CA ALA A 56 -20.70 4.64 -5.77
C ALA A 56 -21.99 5.33 -6.20
N HIS A 57 -21.91 6.52 -6.79
CA HIS A 57 -23.08 7.23 -7.31
C HIS A 57 -23.70 6.53 -8.52
N GLN A 58 -22.88 5.94 -9.40
CA GLN A 58 -23.36 5.18 -10.54
C GLN A 58 -24.02 3.87 -10.10
N VAL A 59 -23.38 3.15 -9.18
CA VAL A 59 -23.90 1.93 -8.54
C VAL A 59 -25.21 2.19 -7.80
N ALA A 60 -25.35 3.36 -7.17
CA ALA A 60 -26.56 3.70 -6.44
C ALA A 60 -27.77 3.96 -7.35
N HIS A 61 -27.62 3.98 -8.69
CA HIS A 61 -28.69 4.19 -9.68
C HIS A 61 -29.62 5.38 -9.34
N GLY A 62 -29.06 6.45 -8.76
CA GLY A 62 -29.81 7.64 -8.36
C GLY A 62 -30.47 7.58 -6.97
N SER A 63 -30.35 6.48 -6.23
CA SER A 63 -30.76 6.40 -4.82
C SER A 63 -29.76 7.14 -3.92
N TYR A 64 -30.21 8.24 -3.34
CA TYR A 64 -29.37 9.08 -2.47
C TYR A 64 -28.95 8.34 -1.19
N ASP A 65 -29.86 7.58 -0.59
CA ASP A 65 -29.61 6.85 0.66
C ASP A 65 -28.52 5.79 0.50
N LEU A 66 -28.59 5.01 -0.60
CA LEU A 66 -27.58 3.98 -0.89
C LEU A 66 -26.22 4.60 -1.22
N ALA A 67 -26.19 5.74 -1.92
CA ALA A 67 -24.95 6.48 -2.18
C ALA A 67 -24.30 6.97 -0.88
N GLN A 68 -25.09 7.51 0.06
CA GLN A 68 -24.58 7.93 1.37
C GLN A 68 -24.07 6.75 2.19
N GLU A 69 -24.76 5.61 2.17
CA GLU A 69 -24.32 4.41 2.86
C GLU A 69 -22.98 3.90 2.30
N LEU A 70 -22.83 3.84 0.97
CA LEU A 70 -21.58 3.45 0.32
C LEU A 70 -20.41 4.38 0.67
N LEU A 71 -20.67 5.70 0.78
CA LEU A 71 -19.67 6.68 1.20
C LEU A 71 -19.30 6.51 2.67
N LEU A 72 -20.28 6.28 3.55
CA LEU A 72 -20.06 6.07 4.98
C LEU A 72 -19.26 4.79 5.23
N VAL A 73 -19.65 3.68 4.57
CA VAL A 73 -18.93 2.40 4.63
C VAL A 73 -17.52 2.55 4.08
N LYS A 74 -17.32 3.36 3.03
CA LYS A 74 -15.97 3.66 2.53
C LYS A 74 -15.11 4.36 3.59
N LEU A 75 -15.61 5.39 4.26
CA LEU A 75 -14.86 6.10 5.30
C LEU A 75 -14.53 5.18 6.49
N LEU A 76 -15.51 4.37 6.91
CA LEU A 76 -15.32 3.38 7.96
C LEU A 76 -14.28 2.33 7.54
N ALA A 77 -14.34 1.82 6.32
CA ALA A 77 -13.41 0.83 5.79
C ALA A 77 -11.97 1.40 5.69
N ASP A 78 -11.81 2.67 5.28
CA ASP A 78 -10.49 3.33 5.25
C ASP A 78 -9.90 3.43 6.67
N PHE A 79 -10.71 3.86 7.63
CA PHE A 79 -10.32 3.93 9.04
C PHE A 79 -9.94 2.55 9.60
N VAL A 80 -10.76 1.53 9.35
CA VAL A 80 -10.50 0.15 9.75
C VAL A 80 -9.21 -0.35 9.12
N GLY A 81 -8.99 -0.12 7.82
CA GLY A 81 -7.77 -0.53 7.13
C GLY A 81 -6.50 0.05 7.73
N ARG A 82 -6.48 1.37 8.00
CA ARG A 82 -5.35 2.03 8.66
C ARG A 82 -5.15 1.57 10.11
N SER A 83 -6.24 1.29 10.83
CA SER A 83 -6.18 0.79 12.20
C SER A 83 -5.64 -0.64 12.25
N LEU A 84 -6.09 -1.52 11.34
CA LEU A 84 -5.59 -2.88 11.20
C LEU A 84 -4.11 -2.90 10.83
N PHE A 85 -3.64 -1.95 10.01
CA PHE A 85 -2.22 -1.79 9.75
C PHE A 85 -1.40 -1.61 11.04
N LEU A 86 -1.84 -0.72 11.94
CA LEU A 86 -1.17 -0.46 13.21
C LEU A 86 -1.21 -1.64 14.18
N LEU A 87 -2.28 -2.45 14.13
CA LEU A 87 -2.50 -3.55 15.06
C LEU A 87 -1.87 -4.87 14.61
N LEU A 88 -1.91 -5.18 13.31
CA LEU A 88 -1.60 -6.51 12.79
C LEU A 88 -0.26 -6.58 12.08
N ILE A 89 0.24 -5.48 11.52
CA ILE A 89 1.43 -5.51 10.68
C ILE A 89 2.66 -5.18 11.53
N PRO A 90 3.55 -6.15 11.79
CA PRO A 90 4.77 -5.88 12.53
C PRO A 90 5.66 -4.92 11.73
N CYS A 91 6.34 -4.00 12.42
CA CYS A 91 7.24 -3.07 11.76
C CYS A 91 8.36 -3.83 11.02
N PRO A 92 8.58 -3.56 9.72
CA PRO A 92 9.66 -4.19 8.97
C PRO A 92 11.00 -3.89 9.67
N LYS A 93 11.90 -4.87 9.70
CA LYS A 93 13.25 -4.71 10.27
C LYS A 93 14.28 -4.64 9.16
N GLY A 94 15.18 -3.66 9.27
CA GLY A 94 16.32 -3.52 8.36
C GLY A 94 17.38 -4.59 8.63
N GLY A 95 17.47 -5.60 7.78
CA GLY A 95 18.52 -6.62 7.82
C GLY A 95 18.52 -7.47 6.55
N ILE A 96 19.70 -7.74 5.99
CA ILE A 96 19.89 -8.61 4.82
C ILE A 96 19.69 -10.06 5.28
N GLY A 97 18.50 -10.61 5.07
CA GLY A 97 18.19 -12.02 5.38
C GLY A 97 16.71 -12.32 5.18
N PHE A 98 16.38 -13.57 4.83
CA PHE A 98 15.00 -14.08 4.82
C PHE A 98 14.52 -14.30 6.26
N HIS A 99 14.27 -13.20 6.96
CA HIS A 99 13.47 -13.21 8.17
C HIS A 99 12.03 -12.89 7.80
N SER A 100 11.08 -13.47 8.55
CA SER A 100 9.64 -13.20 8.39
C SER A 100 9.28 -11.71 8.43
N ASN A 101 10.15 -10.89 9.01
CA ASN A 101 10.00 -9.44 9.16
C ASN A 101 10.92 -8.59 8.26
N SER A 102 11.47 -9.20 7.20
CA SER A 102 12.36 -8.50 6.26
C SER A 102 11.59 -7.59 5.31
N VAL A 103 12.17 -6.44 4.98
CA VAL A 103 11.60 -5.45 4.04
C VAL A 103 11.15 -6.09 2.72
N SER A 104 11.91 -7.05 2.19
CA SER A 104 11.58 -7.75 0.94
C SER A 104 10.31 -8.59 1.07
N VAL A 105 10.10 -9.29 2.19
CA VAL A 105 8.87 -10.07 2.43
C VAL A 105 7.67 -9.15 2.54
N HIS A 106 7.79 -8.04 3.28
CA HIS A 106 6.71 -7.05 3.37
C HIS A 106 6.38 -6.44 1.99
N ALA A 107 7.39 -6.12 1.18
CA ALA A 107 7.17 -5.59 -0.17
C ALA A 107 6.45 -6.58 -1.09
N VAL A 108 6.81 -7.87 -1.05
CA VAL A 108 6.11 -8.92 -1.80
C VAL A 108 4.69 -9.09 -1.29
N ALA A 109 4.48 -9.11 0.04
CA ALA A 109 3.16 -9.25 0.64
C ALA A 109 2.21 -8.11 0.23
N VAL A 110 2.71 -6.88 0.20
CA VAL A 110 1.95 -5.70 -0.25
C VAL A 110 1.54 -5.83 -1.72
N TRP A 111 2.44 -6.26 -2.60
CA TRP A 111 2.09 -6.50 -4.01
C TRP A 111 1.12 -7.66 -4.20
N LEU A 112 1.28 -8.76 -3.46
CA LEU A 112 0.33 -9.87 -3.50
C LEU A 112 -1.06 -9.41 -3.07
N LEU A 113 -1.15 -8.61 -2.01
CA LEU A 113 -2.40 -8.02 -1.56
C LEU A 113 -3.03 -7.16 -2.66
N GLU A 114 -2.24 -6.31 -3.33
CA GLU A 114 -2.73 -5.45 -4.40
C GLU A 114 -3.19 -6.24 -5.64
N LEU A 115 -2.44 -7.26 -6.03
CA LEU A 115 -2.82 -8.17 -7.11
C LEU A 115 -4.12 -8.93 -6.78
N CYS A 116 -4.33 -9.33 -5.52
CA CYS A 116 -5.58 -9.93 -5.08
C CYS A 116 -6.76 -8.95 -5.12
N ARG A 117 -6.52 -7.64 -4.97
CA ARG A 117 -7.56 -6.60 -5.00
C ARG A 117 -8.01 -6.24 -6.41
N LEU A 118 -7.13 -6.32 -7.41
CA LEU A 118 -7.42 -5.95 -8.80
C LEU A 118 -8.68 -6.64 -9.38
N PRO A 119 -8.88 -7.97 -9.23
CA PRO A 119 -10.10 -8.63 -9.71
C PRO A 119 -11.38 -8.08 -9.07
N PHE A 120 -11.37 -7.79 -7.77
CA PHE A 120 -12.54 -7.25 -7.07
C PHE A 120 -12.86 -5.83 -7.51
N TRP A 121 -11.83 -5.00 -7.69
CA TRP A 121 -12.01 -3.65 -8.24
C TRP A 121 -12.54 -3.68 -9.68
N ALA A 122 -12.00 -4.54 -10.54
CA ALA A 122 -12.48 -4.71 -11.91
C ALA A 122 -13.93 -5.20 -11.93
N LEU A 123 -14.32 -6.10 -11.02
CA LEU A 123 -15.68 -6.59 -10.88
C LEU A 123 -16.65 -5.47 -10.47
N VAL A 124 -16.27 -4.61 -9.51
CA VAL A 124 -17.05 -3.42 -9.13
C VAL A 124 -17.19 -2.46 -10.31
N TYR A 125 -16.13 -2.26 -11.08
CA TYR A 125 -16.15 -1.43 -12.28
C TYR A 125 -17.11 -1.97 -13.35
N LEU A 126 -17.02 -3.27 -13.65
CA LEU A 126 -17.92 -3.93 -14.61
C LEU A 126 -19.38 -3.84 -14.18
N TRP A 127 -19.63 -3.93 -12.87
CA TRP A 127 -20.98 -3.76 -12.35
C TRP A 127 -21.49 -2.33 -12.47
N ALA A 128 -20.67 -1.34 -12.13
CA ALA A 128 -21.02 0.08 -12.30
C ALA A 128 -21.33 0.41 -13.77
N SER A 129 -20.68 -0.26 -14.72
CA SER A 129 -20.93 -0.11 -16.16
C SER A 129 -22.18 -0.84 -16.68
N GLY A 130 -22.89 -1.61 -15.85
CA GLY A 130 -24.12 -2.32 -16.24
C GLY A 130 -23.89 -3.63 -17.00
N SER A 131 -22.70 -4.24 -16.90
CA SER A 131 -22.40 -5.52 -17.57
C SER A 131 -23.22 -6.69 -17.00
N GLU A 132 -23.77 -7.53 -17.89
CA GLU A 132 -24.56 -8.73 -17.50
C GLU A 132 -23.78 -9.75 -16.64
N VAL A 133 -22.44 -9.76 -16.75
CA VAL A 133 -21.52 -10.59 -15.95
C VAL A 133 -21.65 -10.29 -14.45
N ALA A 134 -22.10 -9.09 -14.09
CA ALA A 134 -22.25 -8.64 -12.70
C ALA A 134 -23.62 -8.97 -12.08
N SER A 135 -24.54 -9.62 -12.82
CA SER A 135 -25.87 -10.02 -12.31
C SER A 135 -25.81 -10.95 -11.09
N VAL A 136 -24.68 -11.64 -10.87
CA VAL A 136 -24.42 -12.49 -9.69
C VAL A 136 -24.25 -11.67 -8.40
N LEU A 137 -23.92 -10.37 -8.48
CA LEU A 137 -23.75 -9.46 -7.35
C LEU A 137 -25.03 -8.66 -7.00
N ALA A 138 -26.17 -8.99 -7.62
CA ALA A 138 -27.42 -8.22 -7.52
C ALA A 138 -28.04 -8.08 -6.10
N HIS A 139 -27.49 -8.76 -5.09
CA HIS A 139 -27.85 -8.51 -3.70
C HIS A 139 -26.95 -7.40 -3.13
N SER A 140 -27.51 -6.20 -2.99
CA SER A 140 -26.84 -4.98 -2.50
C SER A 140 -26.02 -5.18 -1.22
N GLY A 141 -26.51 -5.99 -0.28
CA GLY A 141 -25.80 -6.31 0.97
C GLY A 141 -24.53 -7.14 0.78
N VAL A 142 -24.52 -8.09 -0.16
CA VAL A 142 -23.34 -8.91 -0.45
C VAL A 142 -22.23 -8.07 -1.04
N LEU A 143 -22.56 -7.17 -1.96
CA LEU A 143 -21.56 -6.31 -2.55
C LEU A 143 -20.97 -5.30 -1.55
N LEU A 144 -21.81 -4.68 -0.72
CA LEU A 144 -21.37 -3.74 0.31
C LEU A 144 -20.39 -4.39 1.31
N TRP A 145 -20.72 -5.57 1.83
CA TRP A 145 -19.95 -6.16 2.93
C TRP A 145 -18.84 -7.10 2.49
N LEU A 146 -19.01 -7.83 1.38
CA LEU A 146 -18.03 -8.83 0.92
C LEU A 146 -17.06 -8.30 -0.13
N VAL A 147 -17.41 -7.23 -0.85
CA VAL A 147 -16.56 -6.67 -1.90
C VAL A 147 -16.10 -5.27 -1.54
N TRP A 148 -17.02 -4.37 -1.19
CA TRP A 148 -16.70 -2.95 -0.97
C TRP A 148 -15.82 -2.72 0.26
N LEU A 149 -16.23 -3.27 1.41
CA LEU A 149 -15.50 -3.09 2.66
C LEU A 149 -14.09 -3.71 2.62
N PRO A 150 -13.90 -4.99 2.22
CA PRO A 150 -12.56 -5.58 2.15
C PRO A 150 -11.68 -4.88 1.12
N LEU A 151 -12.23 -4.49 -0.04
CA LEU A 151 -11.48 -3.80 -1.08
C LEU A 151 -10.91 -2.47 -0.57
N ILE A 152 -11.73 -1.66 0.12
CA ILE A 152 -11.32 -0.34 0.61
C ILE A 152 -10.37 -0.47 1.79
N SER A 153 -10.69 -1.34 2.76
CA SER A 153 -9.87 -1.51 3.97
C SER A 153 -8.49 -2.07 3.64
N THR A 154 -8.40 -3.06 2.76
CA THR A 154 -7.12 -3.61 2.32
C THR A 154 -6.29 -2.61 1.51
N GLY A 155 -6.93 -1.66 0.81
CA GLY A 155 -6.23 -0.58 0.12
C GLY A 155 -5.66 0.49 1.04
N ALA A 156 -6.42 0.85 2.08
CA ALA A 156 -5.92 1.77 3.09
C ALA A 156 -4.77 1.15 3.90
N LEU A 157 -4.89 -0.16 4.19
CA LEU A 157 -3.82 -0.96 4.80
C LEU A 157 -2.59 -1.04 3.90
N SER A 158 -2.74 -1.42 2.62
CA SER A 158 -1.61 -1.57 1.68
C SER A 158 -0.89 -0.24 1.45
N SER A 159 -1.63 0.86 1.30
CA SER A 159 -1.07 2.21 1.15
C SER A 159 -0.24 2.64 2.37
N SER A 160 -0.74 2.38 3.59
CA SER A 160 0.00 2.66 4.83
C SER A 160 1.25 1.78 4.95
N TRP A 161 1.13 0.52 4.53
CA TRP A 161 2.21 -0.44 4.56
C TRP A 161 3.33 -0.11 3.56
N CYS A 162 2.99 0.31 2.33
CA CYS A 162 3.93 0.83 1.34
C CYS A 162 4.80 1.94 1.94
N PHE A 163 4.17 2.91 2.61
CA PHE A 163 4.87 4.04 3.23
C PHE A 163 5.91 3.55 4.24
N VAL A 164 5.51 2.69 5.16
CA VAL A 164 6.41 2.17 6.20
C VAL A 164 7.54 1.32 5.61
N VAL A 165 7.26 0.48 4.61
CA VAL A 165 8.28 -0.33 3.92
C VAL A 165 9.31 0.55 3.24
N ALA A 166 8.87 1.55 2.47
CA ALA A 166 9.76 2.46 1.75
C ALA A 166 10.67 3.26 2.70
N VAL A 167 10.10 3.83 3.77
CA VAL A 167 10.83 4.65 4.74
C VAL A 167 11.78 3.81 5.59
N THR A 168 11.38 2.59 5.95
CA THR A 168 12.25 1.68 6.71
C THR A 168 13.40 1.15 5.88
N ALA A 169 13.19 0.93 4.58
CA ALA A 169 14.24 0.54 3.65
C ALA A 169 15.26 1.66 3.39
N ALA A 170 14.87 2.92 3.63
CA ALA A 170 15.68 4.09 3.32
C ALA A 170 16.85 4.29 4.31
N PRO A 171 18.07 4.58 3.80
CA PRO A 171 19.14 5.09 4.63
C PRO A 171 18.70 6.36 5.35
N GLU A 172 19.19 6.58 6.58
CA GLU A 172 18.73 7.69 7.42
C GLU A 172 18.86 9.06 6.72
N ALA A 173 19.97 9.27 6.01
CA ALA A 173 20.23 10.48 5.25
C ALA A 173 19.20 10.75 4.11
N LYS A 174 18.52 9.72 3.60
CA LYS A 174 17.54 9.81 2.51
C LYS A 174 16.09 9.69 2.95
N ARG A 175 15.82 9.42 4.24
CA ARG A 175 14.45 9.31 4.76
C ARG A 175 13.58 10.54 4.46
N PRO A 176 14.06 11.79 4.56
CA PRO A 176 13.25 12.96 4.23
C PRO A 176 12.81 12.99 2.76
N GLU A 177 13.71 12.64 1.84
CA GLU A 177 13.42 12.56 0.40
C GLU A 177 12.39 11.47 0.10
N VAL A 178 12.53 10.29 0.72
CA VAL A 178 11.58 9.18 0.56
C VAL A 178 10.21 9.52 1.15
N ASN A 179 10.16 10.17 2.31
CA ASN A 179 8.90 10.64 2.88
C ASN A 179 8.16 11.59 1.93
N LEU A 180 8.90 12.52 1.32
CA LEU A 180 8.34 13.45 0.35
C LEU A 180 7.87 12.74 -0.92
N LEU A 181 8.66 11.79 -1.44
CA LEU A 181 8.30 10.99 -2.59
C LEU A 181 7.04 10.13 -2.34
N MET A 182 6.95 9.48 -1.18
CA MET A 182 5.77 8.72 -0.79
C MET A 182 4.55 9.62 -0.57
N SER A 183 4.74 10.84 -0.06
CA SER A 183 3.66 11.82 0.03
C SER A 183 3.19 12.25 -1.37
N PHE A 184 4.12 12.42 -2.32
CA PHE A 184 3.77 12.71 -3.71
C PHE A 184 2.97 11.57 -4.36
N SER A 185 3.30 10.29 -4.10
CA SER A 185 2.47 9.17 -4.61
C SER A 185 1.04 9.17 -4.09
N VAL A 186 0.79 9.72 -2.90
CA VAL A 186 -0.59 9.88 -2.39
C VAL A 186 -1.38 10.81 -3.30
N TYR A 187 -0.81 11.98 -3.62
CA TYR A 187 -1.47 12.96 -4.50
C TYR A 187 -1.55 12.46 -5.95
N ALA A 188 -0.51 11.78 -6.44
CA ALA A 188 -0.54 11.17 -7.77
C ALA A 188 -1.63 10.09 -7.88
N GLY A 189 -1.74 9.21 -6.88
CA GLY A 189 -2.80 8.21 -6.80
C GLY A 189 -4.18 8.85 -6.75
N PHE A 190 -4.37 9.93 -5.99
CA PHE A 190 -5.62 10.68 -5.96
C PHE A 190 -5.99 11.24 -7.35
N ALA A 191 -5.05 11.88 -8.03
CA ALA A 191 -5.26 12.43 -9.37
C ALA A 191 -5.59 11.34 -10.40
N ILE A 192 -4.88 10.21 -10.37
CA ILE A 192 -5.14 9.05 -11.24
C ILE A 192 -6.53 8.47 -10.96
N GLY A 193 -6.90 8.28 -9.69
CA GLY A 193 -8.21 7.77 -9.31
C GLY A 193 -9.36 8.68 -9.78
N LEU A 194 -9.17 10.00 -9.68
CA LEU A 194 -10.11 10.99 -10.21
C LEU A 194 -10.19 10.92 -11.74
N LEU A 195 -9.06 10.80 -12.44
CA LEU A 195 -9.05 10.67 -13.89
C LEU A 195 -9.77 9.40 -14.36
N ILE A 196 -9.49 8.26 -13.72
CA ILE A 196 -10.18 6.98 -14.01
C ILE A 196 -11.69 7.19 -13.87
N ALA A 197 -12.13 7.76 -12.76
CA ALA A 197 -13.52 8.03 -12.52
C ALA A 197 -14.18 8.96 -13.56
N LEU A 198 -13.49 10.02 -13.97
CA LEU A 198 -14.00 10.95 -14.97
C LEU A 198 -14.14 10.30 -16.34
N LEU A 199 -13.30 9.32 -16.68
CA LEU A 199 -13.40 8.54 -17.91
C LEU A 199 -14.50 7.48 -17.86
N SER A 200 -15.07 7.22 -16.68
CA SER A 200 -16.15 6.25 -16.45
C SER A 200 -17.56 6.88 -16.43
N VAL A 201 -17.65 8.21 -16.53
CA VAL A 201 -18.91 8.98 -16.61
C VAL A 201 -19.20 9.29 -18.08
#